data_AF-A0A835H985-F1
#
_entry.id   AF-A0A835H985-F1
#
_cell.length_a   1.000
_cell.length_b   1.000
_cell.length_c   1.000
_cell.angle_alpha   90.00
_cell.angle_beta   90.00
_cell.angle_gamma   90.00
#
_symmetry.space_group_name_H-M   'P 1'
#
loop_
_entity.id
_entity.type
_entity.pdbx_description
1 polymer ?
#
loop_
_entity_poly.entity_id
_entity_poly.type
_entity_poly.pdbx_seq_one_letter_code
_entity_poly.pdbx_strand_id
1 'polypeptide(L)'
;MRKGKSISKTFHKLLEESQRLTFTSSPENVFDCIMAASRALSKGDFQKSFKVIKSFGFWRFVENHDYVLEMLKTKIKDEALRICLFT
;
A
#
# COMPACT_ATOMS: atom_id res chain seq x y z
N MET A 1 -5.51 -21.22 13.42
CA MET A 1 -5.51 -20.31 12.26
C MET A 1 -6.40 -19.12 12.60
N ARG A 2 -5.84 -17.96 12.97
CA ARG A 2 -6.66 -16.76 13.18
C ARG A 2 -6.96 -16.17 11.81
N LYS A 3 -8.15 -16.44 11.28
CA LYS A 3 -8.77 -15.62 10.24
C LYS A 3 -8.81 -14.21 10.83
N GLY A 4 -7.87 -13.35 10.42
CA GLY A 4 -7.75 -12.00 10.97
C GLY A 4 -9.10 -11.32 10.89
N LYS A 5 -9.50 -10.60 11.95
CA LYS A 5 -10.69 -9.74 11.93
C LYS A 5 -10.68 -8.95 10.63
N SER A 6 -11.75 -8.99 9.85
CA SER A 6 -11.80 -8.27 8.57
C SER A 6 -11.56 -6.79 8.82
N ILE A 7 -10.37 -6.32 8.46
CA ILE A 7 -10.00 -4.92 8.58
C ILE A 7 -10.76 -4.19 7.47
N SER A 8 -11.79 -3.45 7.87
CA SER A 8 -12.69 -2.63 7.04
C SER A 8 -13.25 -3.29 5.76
N LYS A 9 -14.55 -3.62 5.77
CA LYS A 9 -15.27 -4.11 4.57
C LYS A 9 -15.12 -3.17 3.37
N THR A 10 -15.10 -1.86 3.61
CA THR A 10 -14.97 -0.83 2.56
C THR A 10 -13.60 -0.89 1.88
N PHE A 11 -12.53 -1.06 2.65
CA PHE A 11 -11.18 -1.12 2.10
C PHE A 11 -10.99 -2.34 1.19
N HIS A 12 -11.48 -3.51 1.61
CA HIS A 12 -11.41 -4.72 0.78
C HIS A 12 -12.17 -4.57 -0.53
N LYS A 13 -13.38 -4.00 -0.50
CA LYS A 13 -14.18 -3.75 -1.70
C LYS A 13 -13.46 -2.79 -2.65
N LEU A 14 -12.93 -1.68 -2.13
CA LEU A 14 -12.15 -0.74 -2.92
C LEU A 14 -10.90 -1.39 -3.52
N LEU A 15 -10.19 -2.23 -2.76
CA LEU A 15 -9.01 -2.93 -3.25
C LEU A 15 -9.37 -3.89 -4.40
N GLU A 16 -10.44 -4.66 -4.27
CA GLU A 16 -10.93 -5.58 -5.29
C GLU A 16 -11.39 -4.84 -6.55
N GLU A 17 -12.16 -3.76 -6.41
CA GLU A 17 -12.57 -2.88 -7.51
C GLU A 17 -11.36 -2.30 -8.22
N SER A 18 -10.37 -1.85 -7.45
CA SER A 18 -9.12 -1.32 -7.98
C SER A 18 -8.41 -2.39 -8.83
N GLN A 19 -8.29 -3.63 -8.37
CA GLN A 19 -7.62 -4.71 -9.10
C GLN A 19 -8.28 -5.05 -10.44
N ARG A 20 -9.58 -4.80 -10.59
CA ARG A 20 -10.34 -5.02 -11.83
C ARG A 20 -10.11 -3.94 -12.89
N LEU A 21 -9.60 -2.76 -12.49
CA LEU A 21 -9.27 -1.68 -13.41
C LEU A 21 -7.93 -1.99 -14.11
N THR A 22 -8.00 -2.42 -15.37
CA THR A 22 -6.85 -2.73 -16.26
C THR A 22 -6.10 -1.49 -16.71
N PHE A 23 -6.72 -0.31 -16.67
CA PHE A 23 -6.12 0.97 -17.00
C PHE A 23 -6.18 1.89 -15.77
N THR A 24 -5.08 1.96 -15.03
CA THR A 24 -4.89 2.98 -14.00
C THR A 24 -4.03 4.09 -14.57
N SER A 25 -4.64 5.26 -14.78
CA SER A 25 -3.89 6.52 -14.94
C SER A 25 -2.97 6.74 -13.73
N SER A 26 -1.92 7.54 -13.90
CA SER A 26 -1.01 7.89 -12.80
C SER A 26 -1.82 8.35 -11.58
N PRO A 27 -1.53 7.88 -10.36
CA PRO A 27 -2.37 8.17 -9.20
C PRO A 27 -2.34 9.67 -8.87
N GLU A 28 -3.42 10.37 -9.24
CA GLU A 28 -3.59 11.80 -8.95
C GLU A 28 -4.13 12.03 -7.54
N ASN A 29 -4.86 11.05 -6.99
CA ASN A 29 -5.47 11.10 -5.66
C ASN A 29 -4.71 10.23 -4.64
N VAL A 30 -4.73 10.64 -3.36
CA VAL A 30 -4.23 9.86 -2.20
C VAL A 30 -4.76 8.43 -2.24
N PHE A 31 -6.06 8.28 -2.51
CA PHE A 31 -6.73 6.98 -2.54
C PHE A 31 -6.15 6.06 -3.63
N ASP A 32 -5.94 6.58 -4.84
CA ASP A 32 -5.37 5.80 -5.94
C ASP A 32 -3.93 5.42 -5.67
N CYS A 33 -3.17 6.30 -5.01
CA CYS A 33 -1.81 6.03 -4.55
C CYS A 33 -1.79 4.86 -3.55
N ILE A 34 -2.69 4.87 -2.56
CA ILE A 34 -2.83 3.78 -1.58
C ILE A 34 -3.25 2.47 -2.26
N MET A 35 -4.19 2.52 -3.20
CA MET A 35 -4.62 1.34 -3.95
C MET A 35 -3.49 0.78 -4.83
N ALA A 36 -2.75 1.65 -5.53
CA ALA A 36 -1.61 1.25 -6.35
C ALA A 36 -0.48 0.64 -5.51
N ALA A 37 -0.17 1.22 -4.34
CA ALA A 37 0.80 0.69 -3.40
C ALA A 37 0.36 -0.67 -2.83
N SER A 38 -0.93 -0.81 -2.51
CA SER A 38 -1.53 -2.06 -2.01
C SER A 38 -1.45 -3.17 -3.05
N ARG A 39 -1.78 -2.87 -4.33
CA ARG A 39 -1.65 -3.84 -5.43
C ARG A 39 -0.21 -4.28 -5.67
N ALA A 40 0.75 -3.36 -5.59
CA ALA A 40 2.17 -3.70 -5.73
C ALA A 40 2.63 -4.62 -4.58
N LEU A 41 2.18 -4.33 -3.35
CA LEU A 41 2.49 -5.13 -2.17
C LEU A 41 1.87 -6.55 -2.24
N SER A 42 0.62 -6.67 -2.71
CA SER A 42 -0.01 -7.98 -2.93
C SER A 42 0.70 -8.86 -3.96
N LYS A 43 1.48 -8.26 -4.87
CA LYS A 43 2.33 -8.98 -5.84
C LYS A 43 3.72 -9.33 -5.29
N GLY A 44 4.02 -8.96 -4.04
CA GLY A 44 5.34 -9.12 -3.43
C GLY A 44 6.34 -8.00 -3.79
N ASP A 45 5.94 -7.00 -4.59
CA ASP A 45 6.80 -5.88 -5.00
C ASP A 45 6.75 -4.74 -3.96
N PHE A 46 7.47 -4.95 -2.86
CA PHE A 46 7.58 -3.98 -1.78
C PHE A 46 8.32 -2.70 -2.20
N GLN A 47 9.26 -2.79 -3.14
CA GLN A 47 10.03 -1.64 -3.61
C GLN A 47 9.13 -0.66 -4.38
N LYS A 48 8.31 -1.19 -5.29
CA LYS A 48 7.33 -0.40 -6.04
C LYS A 48 6.25 0.15 -5.12
N SER A 49 5.78 -0.63 -4.15
CA SER A 49 4.83 -0.17 -3.14
C SER A 49 5.37 1.06 -2.38
N PHE A 50 6.60 0.96 -1.87
CA PHE A 50 7.24 2.06 -1.16
C PHE A 50 7.52 3.28 -2.07
N LYS A 51 7.91 3.06 -3.33
CA LYS A 51 8.15 4.14 -4.29
C LYS A 51 6.89 4.95 -4.57
N VAL A 52 5.75 4.27 -4.76
CA VAL A 52 4.44 4.92 -4.97
C VAL A 52 4.08 5.79 -3.76
N ILE A 53 4.22 5.22 -2.56
CA ILE A 53 3.94 5.94 -1.32
C ILE A 53 4.86 7.15 -1.16
N LYS A 54 6.18 6.99 -1.33
CA LYS A 54 7.18 8.07 -1.20
C LYS A 54 6.99 9.18 -2.23
N SER A 55 6.52 8.86 -3.44
CA SER A 55 6.28 9.83 -4.51
C SER A 55 5.13 10.79 -4.21
N PHE A 56 4.39 10.57 -3.13
CA PHE A 56 3.20 11.33 -2.82
C PHE A 56 3.52 12.73 -2.24
N GLY A 57 2.87 13.77 -2.75
CA GLY A 57 3.15 15.17 -2.35
C GLY A 57 2.75 15.52 -0.92
N PHE A 58 1.97 14.67 -0.24
CA PHE A 58 1.46 14.94 1.11
C PHE A 58 2.52 14.88 2.22
N TRP A 59 3.66 14.21 1.98
CA TRP A 59 4.74 14.15 2.98
C TRP A 59 5.26 15.53 3.40
N ARG A 60 5.07 16.54 2.54
CA ARG A 60 5.41 17.93 2.84
C ARG A 60 4.59 18.54 3.97
N PHE A 61 3.42 17.98 4.29
CA PHE A 61 2.55 18.43 5.38
C PHE A 61 2.78 17.66 6.69
N VAL A 62 3.64 16.63 6.67
CA VAL A 62 3.93 15.79 7.84
C VAL A 62 5.27 16.21 8.42
N GLU A 63 5.25 16.70 9.65
CA GLU A 63 6.49 16.93 10.41
C GLU A 63 7.18 15.59 10.66
N ASN A 64 8.52 15.56 10.58
CA ASN A 64 9.32 14.34 10.70
C ASN A 64 8.94 13.23 9.68
N HIS A 65 8.54 13.61 8.46
CA HIS A 65 8.17 12.66 7.41
C HIS A 65 9.28 11.62 7.12
N ASP A 66 10.56 11.96 7.26
CA ASP A 66 11.67 11.01 7.10
C ASP A 66 11.59 9.84 8.10
N TYR A 67 11.30 10.13 9.36
CA TYR A 67 11.12 9.10 10.39
C TYR A 67 9.91 8.22 10.08
N VAL A 68 8.79 8.85 9.67
CA VAL A 68 7.57 8.12 9.30
C VAL A 68 7.83 7.23 8.08
N LEU A 69 8.57 7.70 7.08
CA LEU A 69 8.91 6.94 5.87
C LEU A 69 9.81 5.74 6.19
N GLU A 70 10.83 5.89 7.05
CA GLU A 70 11.67 4.77 7.47
C GLU A 70 10.89 3.73 8.33
N MET A 71 9.99 4.20 9.19
CA MET A 71 9.05 3.31 9.90
C MET A 71 8.15 2.56 8.90
N LEU A 72 7.60 3.26 7.91
CA LEU A 72 6.70 2.68 6.91
C LEU A 72 7.42 1.63 6.08
N LYS A 73 8.64 1.91 5.63
CA LYS A 73 9.51 1.01 4.89
C LYS A 73 9.75 -0.30 5.65
N THR A 74 10.00 -0.22 6.96
CA THR A 74 10.19 -1.40 7.81
C THR A 74 8.90 -2.21 7.91
N LYS A 75 7.75 -1.57 8.13
CA LYS A 75 6.45 -2.25 8.19
C LYS A 75 6.05 -2.90 6.87
N ILE A 76 6.28 -2.21 5.75
CA ILE A 76 5.99 -2.72 4.40
C ILE A 76 6.85 -3.95 4.10
N LYS A 77 8.13 -3.95 4.52
CA LYS A 77 9.00 -5.14 4.38
C LYS A 77 8.49 -6.32 5.20
N ASP A 78 8.14 -6.11 6.48
CA ASP A 78 7.60 -7.18 7.33
C ASP A 78 6.30 -7.75 6.75
N GLU A 79 5.40 -6.88 6.29
CA GLU A 79 4.13 -7.32 5.68
C GLU A 79 4.34 -7.99 4.32
N ALA A 80 5.30 -7.53 3.50
CA ALA A 80 5.65 -8.18 2.24
C ALA A 80 6.20 -9.59 2.48
N LEU A 81 7.01 -9.79 3.52
CA LEU A 81 7.48 -11.13 3.92
C LEU A 81 6.33 -12.02 4.36
N ARG A 82 5.39 -11.48 5.15
CA ARG A 82 4.17 -12.23 5.53
C ARG A 82 3.37 -12.62 4.31
N ILE A 83 3.08 -11.69 3.41
CA ILE A 83 2.36 -11.98 2.16
C ILE A 83 3.12 -13.05 1.37
N CYS A 84 4.43 -12.93 1.20
CA CYS A 84 5.23 -13.93 0.49
C CYS A 84 5.21 -15.33 1.12
N LEU A 85 5.10 -15.42 2.46
CA LEU A 85 5.10 -16.70 3.19
C LEU A 85 3.69 -17.30 3.37
N PHE A 86 2.64 -16.48 3.34
CA PHE A 86 1.25 -16.88 3.58
C PHE A 86 0.37 -16.89 2.31
N THR A 87 0.88 -16.38 1.18
CA THR A 87 0.25 -16.45 -0.15
C THR A 87 0.78 -17.67 -0.90
#